data_AF-A0A926CP16-F1
#
_entry.id   AF-A0A926CP16-F1
#
_cell.length_a   1.000
_cell.length_b   1.000
_cell.length_c   1.000
_cell.angle_alpha   90.00
_cell.angle_beta   90.00
_cell.angle_gamma   90.00
#
_symmetry.space_group_name_H-M   'P 1'
#
loop_
_entity.id
_entity.type
_entity.pdbx_description
1 polymer ?
#
loop_
_entity_poly.entity_id
_entity_poly.type
_entity_poly.pdbx_seq_one_letter_code
_entity_poly.pdbx_strand_id
1 'polypeptide(L)'
;MNRDTQLQAVRSRKEPWDIVVVGGGATGVGIALDAASRGLSVALFEQSDFGKGTSSRSTKLVHGGVRYLAQGNISLVREALYERAVLLRNAPHLVHRLGFVIPATSLAAGAWYRMGIGVYDLLAGSERIGGSRWLTAAETLKALPGLRTDQARAAILFYDGQFDDSRLLIGLACTAASLGAVLLNYMPVTSFLS
;
A
#
# COMPACT_ATOMS: atom_id res chain seq x y z
N MET A 1 -18.43 11.40 5.18
CA MET A 1 -19.25 10.24 4.77
C MET A 1 -20.23 9.93 5.91
N ASN A 2 -21.52 10.28 5.76
CA ASN A 2 -22.56 10.05 6.77
C ASN A 2 -23.44 8.87 6.35
N ARG A 3 -23.60 7.86 7.21
CA ARG A 3 -24.28 6.62 6.85
C ARG A 3 -25.77 6.79 6.55
N ASP A 4 -26.47 7.66 7.28
CA ASP A 4 -27.91 7.88 7.09
C ASP A 4 -28.18 8.53 5.73
N THR A 5 -27.33 9.48 5.33
CA THR A 5 -27.39 10.07 3.99
C THR A 5 -27.16 9.02 2.90
N GLN A 6 -26.19 8.13 3.08
CA GLN A 6 -25.87 7.06 2.14
C GLN A 6 -27.03 6.04 2.04
N LEU A 7 -27.65 5.69 3.16
CA LEU A 7 -28.80 4.79 3.20
C LEU A 7 -30.01 5.40 2.50
N GLN A 8 -30.25 6.69 2.72
CA GLN A 8 -31.32 7.42 2.04
C GLN A 8 -31.09 7.42 0.53
N ALA A 9 -29.85 7.65 0.07
CA ALA A 9 -29.51 7.63 -1.35
C ALA A 9 -29.83 6.28 -2.02
N VAL A 10 -29.56 5.15 -1.35
CA VAL A 10 -29.97 3.83 -1.84
C VAL A 10 -31.50 3.71 -1.92
N ARG A 11 -32.22 4.11 -0.86
CA ARG A 11 -33.69 3.98 -0.79
C ARG A 11 -34.43 4.87 -1.78
N SER A 12 -33.92 6.07 -2.03
CA SER A 12 -34.58 7.04 -2.93
C SER A 12 -34.26 6.80 -4.41
N ARG A 13 -33.25 5.99 -4.72
CA ARG A 13 -32.84 5.74 -6.09
C ARG A 13 -33.85 4.83 -6.80
N LYS A 14 -34.19 5.21 -8.03
CA LYS A 14 -35.12 4.46 -8.90
C LYS A 14 -34.41 3.76 -10.05
N GLU A 15 -33.36 4.38 -10.57
CA GLU A 15 -32.55 3.83 -11.66
C GLU A 15 -31.52 2.83 -11.14
N PRO A 16 -31.17 1.80 -11.93
CA PRO A 16 -30.10 0.88 -11.56
C PRO A 16 -28.77 1.62 -11.36
N TRP A 17 -27.87 1.00 -10.59
CA TRP A 17 -26.47 1.41 -10.53
C TRP A 17 -25.72 0.82 -11.72
N ASP A 18 -24.74 1.55 -12.25
CA ASP A 18 -23.86 1.01 -13.28
C ASP A 18 -22.98 -0.11 -12.71
N ILE A 19 -22.51 0.06 -11.47
CA ILE A 19 -21.68 -0.92 -10.77
C ILE A 19 -22.16 -1.09 -9.31
N VAL A 20 -22.28 -2.35 -8.89
CA VAL A 20 -22.44 -2.73 -7.48
C VAL A 20 -21.20 -3.49 -7.03
N VAL A 21 -20.55 -3.01 -5.96
CA VAL A 21 -19.36 -3.61 -5.36
C VAL A 21 -19.73 -4.27 -4.03
N VAL A 22 -19.34 -5.54 -3.87
CA VAL A 22 -19.52 -6.27 -2.62
C VAL A 22 -18.18 -6.41 -1.91
N GLY A 23 -18.07 -5.82 -0.72
CA GLY A 23 -16.86 -5.78 0.10
C GLY A 23 -16.19 -4.40 0.13
N GLY A 24 -15.95 -3.90 1.35
CA GLY A 24 -15.35 -2.61 1.66
C GLY A 24 -13.89 -2.72 2.13
N GLY A 25 -13.16 -3.69 1.60
CA GLY A 25 -11.70 -3.76 1.70
C GLY A 25 -11.00 -2.84 0.68
N ALA A 26 -9.67 -2.85 0.67
CA ALA A 26 -8.87 -2.00 -0.23
C ALA A 26 -9.24 -2.20 -1.71
N THR A 27 -9.46 -3.45 -2.13
CA THR A 27 -9.88 -3.77 -3.50
C THR A 27 -11.23 -3.16 -3.85
N GLY A 28 -12.26 -3.41 -3.02
CA GLY A 28 -13.60 -2.92 -3.31
C GLY A 28 -13.71 -1.40 -3.26
N VAL A 29 -13.06 -0.76 -2.28
CA VAL A 29 -13.00 0.70 -2.19
C VAL A 29 -12.22 1.29 -3.38
N GLY A 30 -11.12 0.66 -3.80
CA GLY A 30 -10.37 1.06 -4.99
C GLY A 30 -11.19 0.98 -6.27
N ILE A 31 -11.94 -0.11 -6.46
CA ILE A 31 -12.87 -0.27 -7.60
C ILE A 31 -13.95 0.83 -7.55
N ALA A 32 -14.54 1.08 -6.38
CA ALA A 32 -15.57 2.10 -6.24
C ALA A 32 -15.04 3.51 -6.54
N LEU A 33 -13.83 3.82 -6.09
CA LEU A 33 -13.16 5.09 -6.39
C LEU A 33 -12.87 5.23 -7.90
N ASP A 34 -12.28 4.22 -8.53
CA ASP A 34 -11.96 4.26 -9.96
C ASP A 34 -13.22 4.44 -10.79
N ALA A 35 -14.26 3.63 -10.54
CA ALA A 35 -15.53 3.72 -11.24
C ALA A 35 -16.22 5.08 -11.06
N ALA A 36 -16.28 5.60 -9.83
CA ALA A 36 -16.88 6.91 -9.55
C ALA A 36 -16.08 8.06 -10.20
N SER A 37 -14.75 7.97 -10.24
CA SER A 37 -13.92 8.98 -10.91
C SER A 37 -14.13 9.05 -12.42
N ARG A 38 -14.66 7.97 -13.02
CA ARG A 38 -15.08 7.89 -14.43
C ARG A 38 -16.53 8.32 -14.66
N GLY A 39 -17.22 8.79 -13.62
CA GLY A 39 -18.61 9.25 -13.70
C GLY A 39 -19.66 8.14 -13.67
N LEU A 40 -19.27 6.89 -13.36
CA LEU A 40 -20.22 5.80 -13.18
C LEU A 40 -20.94 5.95 -11.85
N SER A 41 -22.21 5.55 -11.83
CA SER A 41 -22.96 5.43 -10.60
C SER A 41 -22.59 4.12 -9.90
N VAL A 42 -22.08 4.22 -8.67
CA VAL A 42 -21.57 3.08 -7.90
C VAL A 42 -22.25 2.96 -6.55
N ALA A 43 -22.64 1.73 -6.18
CA ALA A 43 -22.96 1.37 -4.80
C ALA A 43 -21.99 0.30 -4.27
N LEU A 44 -21.47 0.49 -3.06
CA LEU A 44 -20.62 -0.48 -2.36
C LEU A 44 -21.27 -0.88 -1.03
N PHE A 45 -21.32 -2.18 -0.78
CA PHE A 45 -21.87 -2.76 0.43
C PHE A 45 -20.82 -3.61 1.17
N GLU A 46 -20.58 -3.29 2.44
CA GLU A 46 -19.66 -4.01 3.33
C GLU A 46 -20.42 -4.53 4.55
N GLN A 47 -20.25 -5.82 4.86
CA GLN A 47 -20.95 -6.48 5.96
C GLN A 47 -20.52 -6.03 7.36
N SER A 48 -19.29 -5.51 7.49
CA SER A 48 -18.64 -5.09 8.73
C SER A 48 -18.27 -3.61 8.64
N ASP A 49 -17.28 -3.15 9.41
CA ASP A 49 -16.67 -1.84 9.18
C ASP A 49 -15.71 -1.89 7.98
N PHE A 50 -15.47 -0.74 7.35
CA PHE A 50 -14.55 -0.61 6.22
C PHE A 50 -13.15 -1.07 6.60
N GLY A 51 -12.54 -1.91 5.77
CA GLY A 51 -11.18 -2.43 6.01
C GLY A 51 -11.04 -3.45 7.15
N LYS A 52 -12.11 -3.89 7.82
CA LYS A 52 -12.04 -4.84 8.97
C LYS A 52 -11.38 -6.19 8.63
N GLY A 53 -11.41 -6.58 7.35
CA GLY A 53 -10.74 -7.78 6.84
C GLY A 53 -9.21 -7.64 6.77
N THR A 54 -8.61 -8.17 5.70
CA THR A 54 -7.15 -8.18 5.52
C THR A 54 -6.55 -6.78 5.37
N SER A 55 -7.31 -5.81 4.87
CA SER A 55 -6.82 -4.47 4.55
C SER A 55 -6.40 -3.62 5.75
N SER A 56 -6.69 -4.04 6.99
CA SER A 56 -6.18 -3.40 8.23
C SER A 56 -5.08 -4.22 8.93
N ARG A 57 -4.72 -5.39 8.37
CA ARG A 57 -3.82 -6.39 8.97
C ARG A 57 -2.57 -6.61 8.12
N SER A 58 -2.17 -5.61 7.37
CA SER A 58 -0.93 -5.66 6.58
C SER A 58 0.30 -5.45 7.48
N THR A 59 1.48 -5.66 6.91
CA THR A 59 2.76 -5.23 7.50
C THR A 59 2.91 -3.71 7.54
N LYS A 60 1.94 -2.95 6.98
CA LYS A 60 1.93 -1.49 6.89
C LYS A 60 3.10 -0.94 6.06
N LEU A 61 3.55 -1.75 5.10
CA LEU A 61 4.58 -1.41 4.13
C LEU A 61 4.01 -1.40 2.72
N VAL A 62 4.33 -0.35 1.96
CA VAL A 62 4.15 -0.31 0.52
C VAL A 62 5.45 -0.82 -0.11
N HIS A 63 5.60 -2.14 -0.08
CA HIS A 63 6.86 -2.79 -0.44
C HIS A 63 7.12 -2.71 -1.95
N GLY A 64 8.25 -2.13 -2.37
CA GLY A 64 8.60 -2.06 -3.79
C GLY A 64 9.11 -3.37 -4.39
N GLY A 65 9.06 -4.49 -3.65
CA GLY A 65 9.23 -5.82 -4.24
C GLY A 65 10.63 -6.42 -4.20
N VAL A 66 11.49 -6.08 -3.23
CA VAL A 66 12.83 -6.70 -3.06
C VAL A 66 12.75 -8.23 -3.02
N ARG A 67 11.69 -8.79 -2.41
CA ARG A 67 11.42 -10.23 -2.44
C ARG A 67 11.17 -10.77 -3.85
N TYR A 68 10.42 -10.06 -4.68
CA TYR A 68 10.12 -10.45 -6.05
C TYR A 68 11.36 -10.38 -6.94
N LEU A 69 12.26 -9.43 -6.65
CA LEU A 69 13.57 -9.34 -7.31
C LEU A 69 14.40 -10.61 -7.05
N ALA A 70 14.41 -11.13 -5.82
CA ALA A 70 15.07 -12.39 -5.50
C ALA A 70 14.47 -13.61 -6.23
N GLN A 71 13.22 -13.50 -6.68
CA GLN A 71 12.54 -14.52 -7.49
C GLN A 71 12.70 -14.29 -9.00
N GLY A 72 13.38 -13.22 -9.42
CA GLY A 72 13.56 -12.86 -10.84
C GLY A 72 12.33 -12.22 -11.49
N ASN A 73 11.28 -11.86 -10.74
CA ASN A 73 10.07 -11.28 -11.30
C ASN A 73 10.19 -9.75 -11.48
N ILE A 74 10.93 -9.35 -12.51
CA ILE A 74 11.26 -7.94 -12.78
C ILE A 74 10.02 -7.08 -13.08
N SER A 75 9.01 -7.64 -13.75
CA SER A 75 7.77 -6.90 -14.07
C SER A 75 7.05 -6.47 -12.80
N LEU A 76 6.89 -7.38 -11.85
CA LEU A 76 6.20 -7.10 -10.59
C LEU A 76 6.99 -6.12 -9.71
N VAL A 77 8.34 -6.17 -9.75
CA VAL A 77 9.19 -5.19 -9.07
C VAL A 77 8.94 -3.79 -9.62
N ARG A 78 8.93 -3.63 -10.95
CA ARG A 78 8.71 -2.32 -11.59
C ARG A 78 7.32 -1.76 -11.28
N GLU A 79 6.29 -2.60 -11.35
CA GLU A 79 4.92 -2.22 -11.00
C GLU A 79 4.83 -1.76 -9.54
N ALA A 80 5.37 -2.54 -8.60
CA ALA A 80 5.35 -2.20 -7.18
C ALA A 80 6.13 -0.90 -6.88
N LEU A 81 7.26 -0.67 -7.55
CA LEU A 81 8.05 0.55 -7.44
C LEU A 81 7.28 1.77 -7.94
N TYR A 82 6.60 1.63 -9.10
CA TYR A 82 5.77 2.68 -9.69
C TYR A 82 4.58 3.03 -8.78
N GLU A 83 3.79 2.04 -8.37
CA GLU A 83 2.63 2.23 -7.51
C GLU A 83 3.00 2.84 -6.16
N ARG A 84 4.15 2.45 -5.59
CA ARG A 84 4.68 3.08 -4.37
C ARG A 84 4.91 4.58 -4.54
N ALA A 85 5.51 4.98 -5.66
CA ALA A 85 5.76 6.39 -5.94
C ALA A 85 4.46 7.16 -6.21
N VAL A 86 3.49 6.55 -6.90
CA VAL A 86 2.13 7.10 -7.06
C VAL A 86 1.47 7.33 -5.71
N LEU A 87 1.49 6.35 -4.80
CA LEU A 87 0.90 6.47 -3.47
C LEU A 87 1.57 7.57 -2.63
N LEU A 88 2.90 7.71 -2.70
CA LEU A 88 3.63 8.80 -2.04
C LEU A 88 3.23 10.18 -2.56
N ARG A 89 2.98 10.32 -3.87
CA ARG A 89 2.51 11.58 -4.47
C ARG A 89 1.05 11.88 -4.10
N ASN A 90 0.19 10.87 -4.11
CA ASN A 90 -1.25 11.05 -3.91
C ASN A 90 -1.63 11.22 -2.44
N ALA A 91 -0.94 10.54 -1.52
CA ALA A 91 -1.24 10.56 -0.10
C ALA A 91 0.00 10.78 0.77
N PRO A 92 0.76 11.89 0.59
CA PRO A 92 2.01 12.14 1.32
C PRO A 92 1.82 12.31 2.84
N HIS A 93 0.58 12.51 3.28
CA HIS A 93 0.19 12.61 4.69
C HIS A 93 -0.11 11.24 5.33
N LEU A 94 -0.16 10.15 4.55
CA LEU A 94 -0.41 8.77 5.01
C LEU A 94 0.66 7.79 4.59
N VAL A 95 1.43 8.12 3.55
CA VAL A 95 2.47 7.28 2.97
C VAL A 95 3.80 8.02 3.10
N HIS A 96 4.80 7.35 3.64
CA HIS A 96 6.11 7.92 3.93
C HIS A 96 7.22 6.97 3.52
N ARG A 97 8.41 7.54 3.29
CA ARG A 97 9.62 6.74 3.13
C ARG A 97 10.07 6.18 4.48
N LEU A 98 10.48 4.93 4.50
CA LEU A 98 11.06 4.25 5.66
C LEU A 98 12.42 3.65 5.26
N GLY A 99 13.43 3.88 6.08
CA GLY A 99 14.76 3.30 5.90
C GLY A 99 14.85 1.89 6.46
N PHE A 100 15.35 0.95 5.66
CA PHE A 100 15.58 -0.43 6.02
C PHE A 100 17.08 -0.72 6.02
N VAL A 101 17.57 -1.31 7.10
CA VAL A 101 18.98 -1.71 7.25
C VAL A 101 19.07 -3.23 7.16
N ILE A 102 19.82 -3.72 6.18
CA ILE A 102 20.14 -5.14 6.01
C ILE A 102 21.55 -5.37 6.57
N PRO A 103 21.70 -5.87 7.81
CA PRO A 103 23.00 -6.21 8.37
C PRO A 103 23.59 -7.44 7.67
N ALA A 104 24.92 -7.49 7.62
CA ALA A 104 25.69 -8.58 7.04
C ALA A 104 26.84 -8.98 7.98
N THR A 105 27.00 -10.30 8.14
CA THR A 105 28.04 -10.91 9.00
C THR A 105 29.43 -10.89 8.37
N SER A 106 29.53 -10.63 7.06
CA SER A 106 30.79 -10.53 6.33
C SER A 106 30.74 -9.47 5.24
N LEU A 107 31.91 -8.97 4.81
CA LEU A 107 32.02 -8.01 3.71
C LEU A 107 31.51 -8.60 2.38
N ALA A 108 31.73 -9.89 2.15
CA ALA A 108 31.24 -10.59 0.95
C ALA A 108 29.70 -10.62 0.92
N ALA A 109 29.06 -10.94 2.05
CA ALA A 109 27.60 -10.90 2.16
C ALA A 109 27.07 -9.47 1.97
N GLY A 110 27.73 -8.47 2.57
CA GLY A 110 27.38 -7.07 2.36
C GLY A 110 27.48 -6.66 0.88
N ALA A 111 28.54 -7.08 0.17
CA ALA A 111 28.72 -6.80 -1.25
C ALA A 111 27.61 -7.44 -2.11
N TRP A 112 27.20 -8.67 -1.79
CA TRP A 112 26.07 -9.33 -2.43
C TRP A 112 24.76 -8.57 -2.24
N TYR A 113 24.44 -8.15 -1.01
CA TYR A 113 23.26 -7.33 -0.73
C TYR A 113 23.32 -5.98 -1.45
N ARG A 114 24.49 -5.33 -1.49
CA ARG A 114 24.68 -4.09 -2.22
C ARG A 114 24.37 -4.25 -3.71
N MET A 115 24.79 -5.37 -4.31
CA MET A 115 24.50 -5.66 -5.72
C MET A 115 22.99 -5.81 -5.94
N GLY A 116 22.32 -6.63 -5.13
CA GLY A 116 20.87 -6.85 -5.25
C GLY A 116 20.07 -5.55 -5.07
N ILE A 117 20.40 -4.75 -4.05
CA ILE A 117 19.79 -3.45 -3.83
C ILE A 117 20.18 -2.44 -4.92
N GLY A 118 21.37 -2.53 -5.49
CA GLY A 118 21.78 -1.71 -6.64
C GLY A 118 20.93 -1.99 -7.88
N VAL A 119 20.63 -3.26 -8.16
CA VAL A 119 19.68 -3.64 -9.23
C VAL A 119 18.29 -3.09 -8.92
N TYR A 120 17.84 -3.20 -7.67
CA TYR A 120 16.57 -2.62 -7.23
C TYR A 120 16.50 -1.10 -7.45
N ASP A 121 17.54 -0.36 -7.05
CA ASP A 121 17.64 1.09 -7.26
C ASP A 121 17.66 1.45 -8.75
N LEU A 122 18.33 0.63 -9.58
CA LEU A 122 18.36 0.81 -11.03
C LEU A 122 16.96 0.61 -11.65
N LEU A 123 16.24 -0.43 -11.20
CA LEU A 123 14.86 -0.69 -11.63
C LEU A 123 13.89 0.41 -11.19
N ALA A 124 14.15 1.04 -10.05
CA ALA A 124 13.33 2.15 -9.55
C ALA A 124 13.47 3.40 -10.42
N GLY A 125 14.65 3.67 -11.00
CA GLY A 125 14.84 4.80 -11.90
C GLY A 125 14.39 6.13 -11.29
N SER A 126 13.44 6.81 -11.96
CA SER A 126 12.81 8.06 -11.49
C SER A 126 11.93 7.90 -10.25
N GLU A 127 11.40 6.70 -10.01
CA GLU A 127 10.48 6.37 -8.90
C GLU A 127 11.23 6.01 -7.60
N ARG A 128 12.53 6.32 -7.54
CA ARG A 128 13.37 6.07 -6.37
C ARG A 128 13.07 7.08 -5.26
N ILE A 129 12.80 6.57 -4.07
CA ILE A 129 12.39 7.37 -2.89
C ILE A 129 13.53 7.63 -1.90
N GLY A 130 14.75 7.23 -2.28
CA GLY A 130 15.99 7.40 -1.54
C GLY A 130 17.08 6.49 -2.12
N GLY A 131 18.35 6.93 -2.09
CA GLY A 131 19.47 6.14 -2.59
C GLY A 131 19.93 5.10 -1.56
N SER A 132 20.24 3.88 -2.02
CA SER A 132 20.88 2.90 -1.16
C SER A 132 22.31 3.32 -0.80
N ARG A 133 22.72 2.93 0.41
CA ARG A 133 24.00 3.33 1.01
C ARG A 133 24.60 2.19 1.82
N TRP A 134 25.92 2.03 1.67
CA TRP A 134 26.69 1.17 2.56
C TRP A 134 26.84 1.84 3.94
N LEU A 135 26.61 1.08 5.00
CA LEU A 135 26.87 1.49 6.38
C LEU A 135 28.13 0.80 6.90
N THR A 136 28.98 1.60 7.56
CA THR A 136 30.06 1.07 8.38
C THR A 136 29.51 0.32 9.61
N ALA A 137 30.35 -0.46 10.29
CA ALA A 137 29.96 -1.15 11.52
C ALA A 137 29.46 -0.17 12.59
N ALA A 138 30.13 0.97 12.76
CA ALA A 138 29.74 2.01 13.71
C ALA A 138 28.37 2.63 13.37
N GLU A 139 28.12 2.94 12.09
CA GLU A 139 26.81 3.44 11.66
C GLU A 139 25.71 2.40 11.79
N THR A 140 26.02 1.13 11.55
CA THR A 140 25.09 0.01 11.70
C THR A 140 24.65 -0.15 13.15
N LEU A 141 25.60 -0.15 14.10
CA LEU A 141 25.30 -0.22 15.53
C LEU A 141 24.57 1.04 16.03
N LYS A 142 24.83 2.20 15.44
CA LYS A 142 24.06 3.42 15.74
C LYS A 142 22.61 3.30 15.24
N ALA A 143 22.39 2.74 14.06
CA ALA A 143 21.05 2.53 13.49
C ALA A 143 20.28 1.39 14.17
N LEU A 144 20.99 0.36 14.62
CA LEU A 144 20.46 -0.85 15.25
C LEU A 144 21.22 -1.14 16.57
N PRO A 145 20.94 -0.41 17.66
CA PRO A 145 21.69 -0.53 18.90
C PRO A 145 21.55 -1.89 19.59
N GLY A 146 20.51 -2.66 19.28
CA GLY A 146 20.32 -4.03 19.77
C GLY A 146 20.99 -5.13 18.91
N LEU A 147 21.66 -4.78 17.81
CA LEU A 147 22.30 -5.75 16.94
C LEU A 147 23.59 -6.27 17.59
N ARG A 148 23.80 -7.58 17.53
CA ARG A 148 25.06 -8.17 18.00
C ARG A 148 26.22 -7.69 17.13
N THR A 149 27.34 -7.36 17.76
CA THR A 149 28.53 -6.79 17.09
C THR A 149 29.13 -7.71 16.03
N ASP A 150 29.03 -9.03 16.20
CA ASP A 150 29.46 -10.04 15.23
C ASP A 150 28.60 -10.05 13.94
N GLN A 151 27.39 -9.50 13.99
CA GLN A 151 26.48 -9.35 12.85
C GLN A 151 26.55 -7.97 12.19
N ALA A 152 27.33 -7.04 12.74
CA ALA A 152 27.43 -5.65 12.28
C ALA A 152 28.66 -5.38 11.40
N ARG A 153 29.20 -6.40 10.71
CA ARG A 153 30.45 -6.24 9.92
C ARG A 153 30.26 -5.34 8.70
N ALA A 154 29.06 -5.33 8.14
CA ALA A 154 28.61 -4.43 7.09
C ALA A 154 27.09 -4.30 7.17
N ALA A 155 26.51 -3.24 6.61
CA ALA A 155 25.08 -3.21 6.34
C ALA A 155 24.75 -2.35 5.12
N ILE A 156 23.60 -2.63 4.52
CA ILE A 156 23.04 -1.82 3.44
C ILE A 156 21.79 -1.12 3.94
N LEU A 157 21.79 0.21 3.89
CA LEU A 157 20.59 1.03 4.05
C LEU A 157 19.93 1.18 2.68
N PHE A 158 18.65 0.90 2.60
CA PHE A 158 17.80 1.22 1.45
C PHE A 158 16.46 1.77 1.92
N TYR A 159 15.65 2.28 1.00
CA TYR A 159 14.36 2.90 1.34
C TYR A 159 13.20 2.16 0.70
N ASP A 160 12.14 2.01 1.49
CA ASP A 160 10.85 1.51 1.01
C ASP A 160 9.69 2.34 1.55
N GLY A 161 8.46 2.05 1.10
CA GLY A 161 7.28 2.76 1.53
C GLY A 161 6.70 2.19 2.83
N GLN A 162 6.29 3.07 3.73
CA GLN A 162 5.43 2.77 4.88
C GLN A 162 4.12 3.53 4.72
N PHE A 163 3.02 2.95 5.19
CA PHE A 163 1.72 3.61 5.16
C PHE A 163 0.84 3.19 6.33
N ASP A 164 -0.14 4.04 6.64
CA ASP A 164 -1.28 3.65 7.47
C ASP A 164 -2.36 3.01 6.58
N ASP A 165 -2.47 1.69 6.67
CA ASP A 165 -3.36 0.91 5.80
C ASP A 165 -4.83 1.25 5.98
N SER A 166 -5.26 1.40 7.23
CA SER A 166 -6.65 1.68 7.58
C SER A 166 -7.01 3.11 7.22
N ARG A 167 -6.14 4.09 7.50
CA ARG A 167 -6.40 5.49 7.14
C ARG A 167 -6.37 5.72 5.64
N LEU A 168 -5.46 5.06 4.91
CA LEU A 168 -5.44 5.14 3.45
C LEU A 168 -6.76 4.62 2.87
N LEU A 169 -7.24 3.47 3.36
CA LEU A 169 -8.53 2.91 2.94
C LEU A 169 -9.71 3.85 3.22
N ILE A 170 -9.77 4.45 4.40
CA ILE A 170 -10.82 5.44 4.74
C ILE A 170 -10.68 6.70 3.87
N GLY A 171 -9.46 7.15 3.58
CA GLY A 171 -9.20 8.24 2.64
C GLY A 171 -9.81 7.96 1.27
N LEU A 172 -9.52 6.78 0.71
CA LEU A 172 -10.08 6.34 -0.57
C LEU A 172 -11.62 6.25 -0.53
N ALA A 173 -12.19 5.71 0.55
CA ALA A 173 -13.64 5.61 0.72
C ALA A 173 -14.31 6.99 0.78
N CYS A 174 -13.71 7.94 1.51
CA CYS A 174 -14.16 9.32 1.56
C CYS A 174 -14.06 10.00 0.19
N THR A 175 -12.99 9.77 -0.57
CA THR A 175 -12.85 10.30 -1.93
C THR A 175 -13.89 9.71 -2.87
N ALA A 176 -14.12 8.40 -2.84
CA ALA A 176 -15.17 7.76 -3.64
C ALA A 176 -16.54 8.35 -3.33
N ALA A 177 -16.87 8.53 -2.03
CA ALA A 177 -18.12 9.16 -1.61
C ALA A 177 -18.22 10.63 -2.07
N SER A 178 -17.12 11.38 -2.08
CA SER A 178 -17.11 12.76 -2.58
C SER A 178 -17.34 12.86 -4.10
N LEU A 179 -17.04 11.79 -4.84
CA LEU A 179 -17.29 11.64 -6.27
C LEU A 179 -18.69 11.07 -6.56
N GLY A 180 -19.53 10.89 -5.54
CA GLY A 180 -20.92 10.45 -5.71
C GLY A 180 -21.15 8.94 -5.60
N ALA A 181 -20.11 8.14 -5.31
CA ALA A 181 -20.32 6.74 -4.96
C ALA A 181 -21.08 6.61 -3.64
N VAL A 182 -21.96 5.62 -3.56
CA VAL A 182 -22.66 5.28 -2.33
C VAL A 182 -21.97 4.14 -1.62
N LEU A 183 -21.43 4.38 -0.43
CA LEU A 183 -20.70 3.39 0.35
C LEU A 183 -21.41 3.12 1.68
N LEU A 184 -21.76 1.87 1.95
CA LEU A 184 -22.44 1.44 3.18
C LEU A 184 -21.68 0.31 3.87
N ASN A 185 -21.22 0.59 5.09
CA ASN A 185 -20.74 -0.43 6.02
C ASN A 185 -21.89 -0.97 6.89
N TYR A 186 -21.67 -2.13 7.50
CA TYR A 186 -22.67 -2.91 8.22
C TYR A 186 -23.94 -3.21 7.39
N MET A 187 -23.74 -3.54 6.10
CA MET A 187 -24.78 -3.93 5.16
C MET A 187 -24.38 -5.22 4.45
N PRO A 188 -24.69 -6.40 5.00
CA PRO A 188 -24.37 -7.66 4.35
C PRO A 188 -25.24 -7.86 3.10
N VAL A 189 -24.60 -8.31 2.01
CA VAL A 189 -25.31 -8.77 0.80
C VAL A 189 -25.60 -10.26 0.97
N THR A 190 -26.89 -10.62 1.04
CA THR A 190 -27.33 -11.97 1.37
C THR A 190 -27.75 -12.81 0.16
N SER A 191 -28.14 -12.14 -0.93
CA SER A 191 -28.68 -12.80 -2.12
C SER A 191 -28.63 -11.86 -3.32
N PHE A 192 -28.73 -12.43 -4.51
CA PHE A 192 -28.99 -11.69 -5.75
C PHE A 192 -30.50 -11.66 -6.02
N LEU A 193 -30.94 -10.62 -6.73
CA LEU A 193 -32.29 -10.55 -7.27
C LEU A 193 -32.29 -11.33 -8.60
N SER A 194 -33.12 -12.37 -8.66
CA SER A 194 -33.38 -13.18 -9.85
C SER A 194 -34.60 -12.66 -10.60
#